data_AF-A0A6G2PU78-F1
#
_entry.id   AF-A0A6G2PU78-F1
#
_cell.length_a   1.000
_cell.length_b   1.000
_cell.length_c   1.000
_cell.angle_alpha   90.00
_cell.angle_beta   90.00
_cell.angle_gamma   90.00
#
_symmetry.space_group_name_H-M   'P 1'
#
loop_
_entity.id
_entity.type
_entity.pdbx_description
1 polymer ?
#
loop_
_entity_poly.entity_id
_entity_poly.type
_entity_poly.pdbx_seq_one_letter_code
_entity_poly.pdbx_strand_id
1 'polypeptide(L)' 'FIGNHFEQWNGGIYMDAVEEVLRQIAGRPEVRLVSFRQFVDWLDAQDPAVLTRLRTLEVGEKPVGGWSSFLRTAA' A
#
# COMPACT_ATOMS: atom_id res chain seq x y z
N PHE A 1 -10.72 -11.81 8.23
CA PHE A 1 -10.34 -12.39 6.92
C PHE A 1 -11.57 -12.45 6.03
N ILE A 2 -11.78 -11.43 5.19
CA ILE A 2 -12.90 -11.41 4.24
C ILE A 2 -12.62 -12.35 3.06
N GLY A 3 -11.36 -12.41 2.57
CA GLY A 3 -10.98 -13.19 1.38
C GLY A 3 -11.26 -14.70 1.45
N ASN A 4 -10.88 -15.38 2.54
CA ASN A 4 -11.03 -16.84 2.64
C ASN A 4 -12.50 -17.32 2.64
N HIS A 5 -13.47 -16.44 2.90
CA HIS A 5 -14.89 -16.82 2.87
C HIS A 5 -15.48 -16.80 1.45
N PHE A 6 -14.87 -16.04 0.54
CA PHE A 6 -15.35 -15.85 -0.83
C PHE A 6 -14.54 -16.61 -1.89
N GLU A 7 -13.52 -17.37 -1.48
CA GLU A 7 -12.61 -18.06 -2.39
C GLU A 7 -13.34 -18.95 -3.41
N GLN A 8 -14.43 -19.61 -3.01
CA GLN A 8 -15.27 -20.43 -3.88
C GLN A 8 -16.62 -19.80 -4.21
N TRP A 9 -16.93 -18.63 -3.65
CA TRP A 9 -18.22 -18.00 -3.84
C TRP A 9 -18.36 -17.53 -5.30
N ASN A 10 -19.52 -17.84 -5.91
CA ASN A 10 -19.79 -17.61 -7.32
C ASN A 10 -18.68 -18.14 -8.27
N GLY A 11 -18.19 -19.36 -7.99
CA GLY A 11 -17.18 -20.02 -8.82
C GLY A 11 -15.77 -19.45 -8.67
N GLY A 12 -15.51 -18.63 -7.66
CA GLY A 12 -14.19 -18.05 -7.40
C GLY A 12 -13.92 -16.73 -8.12
N ILE A 13 -14.96 -16.09 -8.70
CA ILE A 13 -14.83 -14.82 -9.43
C ILE A 13 -14.09 -13.72 -8.65
N TYR A 14 -14.20 -13.72 -7.31
CA TYR A 14 -13.50 -12.78 -6.44
C TYR A 14 -11.98 -13.01 -6.49
N MET A 15 -11.53 -14.27 -6.46
CA MET A 15 -10.12 -14.62 -6.48
C MET A 15 -9.51 -14.43 -7.86
N ASP A 16 -10.26 -14.75 -8.92
CA ASP A 16 -9.84 -14.47 -10.30
C ASP A 16 -9.61 -12.96 -10.50
N ALA A 17 -10.53 -12.12 -10.00
CA ALA A 17 -10.39 -10.67 -10.06
C ALA A 17 -9.19 -10.17 -9.24
N VAL A 18 -8.95 -10.74 -8.05
CA VAL A 18 -7.76 -10.41 -7.24
C VAL A 18 -6.47 -10.82 -7.97
N GLU A 19 -6.43 -12.01 -8.56
CA GLU A 19 -5.27 -12.48 -9.33
C GLU A 19 -4.97 -11.54 -10.51
N GLU A 20 -5.98 -11.19 -11.30
CA GLU A 20 -5.82 -10.33 -12.47
C GLU A 20 -5.28 -8.95 -12.05
N VAL A 21 -5.86 -8.34 -11.03
CA VAL A 21 -5.42 -7.03 -10.51
C VAL A 21 -3.98 -7.10 -10.01
N LEU A 22 -3.63 -8.13 -9.24
CA LEU A 22 -2.26 -8.31 -8.76
C LEU A 22 -1.26 -8.48 -9.91
N ARG A 23 -1.62 -9.25 -10.95
CA ARG A 23 -0.79 -9.43 -12.14
C ARG A 23 -0.53 -8.10 -12.88
N GLN A 24 -1.56 -7.27 -13.03
CA GLN A 24 -1.43 -5.96 -13.65
C GLN A 24 -0.58 -4.99 -12.80
N ILE A 25 -0.77 -4.99 -11.49
CA ILE A 25 -0.03 -4.12 -10.56
C ILE A 25 1.44 -4.52 -10.48
N ALA A 26 1.73 -5.82 -10.42
CA ALA A 26 3.09 -6.34 -10.31
C ALA A 26 3.99 -5.99 -11.51
N GLY A 27 3.41 -5.77 -12.69
CA GLY A 27 4.14 -5.37 -13.89
C GLY A 27 4.50 -3.88 -13.95
N ARG A 28 4.02 -3.05 -13.02
CA ARG A 28 4.30 -1.61 -13.03
C ARG A 28 5.71 -1.33 -12.48
N PRO A 29 6.45 -0.36 -13.06
CA PRO A 29 7.73 0.07 -12.51
C PRO A 29 7.61 0.43 -11.02
N GLU A 30 8.66 0.10 -10.27
CA GLU A 30 8.80 0.43 -8.84
C GLU A 30 7.80 -0.22 -7.88
N VAL A 31 6.91 -1.08 -8.38
CA VAL A 31 6.03 -1.90 -7.54
C VAL A 31 6.79 -3.10 -7.00
N ARG A 32 6.61 -3.37 -5.70
CA ARG A 32 7.13 -4.57 -5.03
C ARG A 32 5.97 -5.29 -4.33
N LEU A 33 5.74 -6.54 -4.69
CA LEU A 33 4.86 -7.42 -3.91
C LEU A 33 5.64 -7.95 -2.71
N VAL A 34 5.23 -7.56 -1.52
CA VAL A 34 5.88 -7.95 -0.26
C VAL A 34 4.88 -8.52 0.72
N SER A 35 5.35 -9.37 1.62
CA SER A 35 4.55 -9.79 2.77
C SER A 35 4.26 -8.62 3.71
N PHE A 36 3.21 -8.75 4.52
CA PHE A 36 2.90 -7.78 5.55
C PHE A 36 4.08 -7.55 6.52
N ARG A 37 4.80 -8.62 6.88
CA ARG A 37 5.99 -8.51 7.75
C ARG A 37 7.07 -7.65 7.13
N GLN A 38 7.42 -7.90 5.87
CA GLN A 38 8.40 -7.11 5.13
C GLN A 38 7.98 -5.65 4.98
N PHE A 39 6.68 -5.38 4.78
CA PHE A 39 6.18 -4.01 4.71
C PHE A 39 6.33 -3.27 6.04
N VAL A 40 5.97 -3.90 7.16
CA VAL A 40 6.12 -3.29 8.49
C VAL A 40 7.59 -3.12 8.85
N ASP A 41 8.44 -4.11 8.57
CA ASP A 41 9.91 -3.98 8.75
C ASP A 41 10.48 -2.79 7.98
N TRP A 42 10.02 -2.60 6.74
CA TRP A 42 10.45 -1.46 5.93
C TRP A 42 9.98 -0.13 6.54
N LEU A 43 8.74 -0.06 7.04
CA LEU A 43 8.23 1.13 7.74
C LEU A 43 9.07 1.44 8.99
N ASP A 44 9.36 0.43 9.82
CA ASP A 44 10.11 0.60 11.07
C ASP A 44 11.56 1.08 10.86
N ALA A 45 12.13 0.85 9.66
CA ALA A 45 13.46 1.32 9.29
C ALA A 45 13.50 2.80 8.83
N GLN A 46 12.34 3.46 8.70
CA GLN A 46 12.28 4.87 8.27
C GLN A 46 12.47 5.85 9.44
N ASP A 47 12.77 7.11 9.12
CA ASP A 47 12.75 8.18 10.12
C ASP A 47 11.35 8.30 10.78
N PRO A 48 11.23 8.20 12.12
CA PRO A 48 9.96 8.36 12.82
C PRO A 48 9.21 9.67 12.50
N ALA A 49 9.93 10.75 12.17
CA ALA A 49 9.32 12.02 11.78
C ALA A 49 8.58 11.92 10.44
N VAL A 50 9.11 11.16 9.48
CA VAL A 50 8.46 10.90 8.19
C VAL A 50 7.17 10.12 8.40
N LEU A 51 7.21 9.05 9.21
CA LEU A 51 6.03 8.25 9.49
C LEU A 51 4.96 9.03 10.24
N THR A 52 5.36 9.84 11.23
CA THR A 52 4.45 10.72 11.98
C THR A 52 3.73 11.68 11.04
N ARG A 53 4.46 12.25 10.07
CA ARG A 53 3.88 13.14 9.07
C ARG A 53 2.93 12.41 8.12
N LEU A 54 3.31 11.24 7.58
CA LEU A 54 2.43 10.44 6.73
C LEU A 54 1.11 10.07 7.41
N ARG A 55 1.12 9.84 8.73
CA ARG A 55 -0.09 9.52 9.52
C ARG A 55 -1.06 10.69 9.68
N THR A 56 -0.71 11.91 9.29
CA THR A 56 -1.64 13.05 9.33
C THR A 56 -2.55 13.14 8.10
N LEU A 57 -2.32 12.31 7.07
CA LEU A 57 -3.17 12.25 5.88
C LEU A 57 -4.31 11.25 6.09
N GLU A 58 -5.52 11.62 5.66
CA GLU A 58 -6.66 10.72 5.60
C GLU A 58 -6.52 9.69 4.46
N VAL A 59 -7.34 8.65 4.47
CA VAL A 59 -7.33 7.60 3.44
C VAL A 59 -7.57 8.19 2.05
N GLY A 60 -6.55 8.09 1.18
CA GLY A 60 -6.60 8.60 -0.19
C GLY A 60 -6.39 10.12 -0.31
N GLU A 61 -6.13 10.82 0.78
CA GLU A 61 -5.83 12.24 0.76
C GLU A 61 -4.49 12.50 0.06
N LYS A 62 -4.49 13.48 -0.85
CA LYS A 62 -3.27 13.96 -1.51
C LYS A 62 -2.73 15.16 -0.73
N PRO A 63 -1.44 15.21 -0.37
CA PRO A 63 -0.90 16.32 0.38
C PRO A 63 -0.97 17.62 -0.41
N VAL A 64 -1.42 18.69 0.24
CA VAL A 64 -1.43 20.04 -0.34
C VAL A 64 -0.01 20.45 -0.70
N GLY A 65 0.20 20.91 -1.94
CA GLY A 65 1.54 21.27 -2.45
C GLY A 65 2.40 20.08 -2.91
N GLY A 66 1.87 18.86 -2.88
CA GLY A 66 2.51 17.66 -3.43
C GLY A 66 3.54 16.98 -2.52
N TRP A 67 3.93 15.77 -2.90
CA TRP A 67 4.76 14.88 -2.07
C TRP A 67 6.14 15.45 -1.72
N SER A 68 6.82 16.10 -2.65
CA SER A 68 8.15 16.67 -2.40
C SER A 68 8.12 17.82 -1.40
N SER A 69 7.03 18.60 -1.35
CA SER A 69 6.85 19.65 -0.35
C SER A 69 6.49 19.05 1.01
N PHE A 70 5.60 18.05 0.99
CA PHE A 70 5.14 17.36 2.19
C PHE A 70 6.24 16.57 2.90
N LEU A 71 7.10 15.87 2.16
CA LEU A 71 8.16 15.03 2.73
C LEU A 71 9.46 15.80 3.00
N ARG A 72 9.50 17.11 2.76
CA ARG A 72 10.67 17.93 3.12
C ARG A 72 10.74 18.06 4.64
N THR A 73 11.74 17.41 5.23
CA THR A 73 12.11 17.64 6.64
C THR A 73 12.61 19.07 6.79
N ALA A 74 12.15 19.79 7.82
CA ALA A 74 12.79 21.06 8.19
C ALA A 74 14.21 20.73 8.66
N ALA A 75 15.21 21.43 8.10
CA ALA A 75 16.60 21.29 8.49
C ALA A 75 16.80 21.63 9.98
#